data_AF-A0A2G8RIW9-F1
#
_entry.id   AF-A0A2G8RIW9-F1
#
_cell.length_a   1.000
_cell.length_b   1.000
_cell.length_c   1.000
_cell.angle_alpha   90.00
_cell.angle_beta   90.00
_cell.angle_gamma   90.00
#
_symmetry.space_group_name_H-M   'P 1'
#
loop_
_entity.id
_entity.type
_entity.pdbx_description
1 polymer ?
#
loop_
_entity_poly.entity_id
_entity_poly.type
_entity_poly.pdbx_seq_one_letter_code
_entity_poly.pdbx_strand_id
1 'polypeptide(L)'
;MFVYGRRLVAFFLEATFVGLFFFRWDKLSKVGHLGVAWLVAIGSNFFALWIRIANGWMQNSGGRIRPDDHSDGDDGFLCGAVQRGCASEARAHCICRLRQCFGLCHRVSACYLLRRRHIELARRSITVAAAFGVAAAFSVVLLGDQSGYTATHSQKMKLTAIEAMWDTHPAPAPFSLIGFPDQAARETHYTIEIPWAMGLIGARSLNTEIPGINDLAKVAEERIRSGLIAYEALMDVRANREAKNPTVTATFEAHSADLGFALLLKKYVDNPLDASETQIKAAADDTVPMVWPLSRAFRIMVGLGLSFIATMLYFFYCASFKGMRFPRPALHLAVWMIPASWIAAELGWFISEFGRQPWTVVGVLLIGFAMGVGALIPFVGKTDVELRVAINTIGPVWKGDQVWFILGGRDICRMATALCGQLFGILPCDVRHSGLLYRAAAGVRVSFKTGRSALARVLGLGTVRQWCAARAAVRRCRGECHSGRAVPLY
;
A
#
# COMPACT_ATOMS: atom_id res chain seq x y z
N MET A 1 0.90 11.28 -19.41
CA MET A 1 0.64 10.39 -20.58
C MET A 1 1.77 9.39 -20.84
N PHE A 2 3.05 9.77 -20.71
CA PHE A 2 4.21 8.91 -21.04
C PHE A 2 4.45 7.69 -20.11
N VAL A 3 4.28 7.85 -18.79
CA VAL A 3 4.39 6.73 -17.81
C VAL A 3 3.31 5.65 -18.04
N TYR A 4 2.11 6.06 -18.44
CA TYR A 4 1.02 5.16 -18.80
C TYR A 4 1.33 4.37 -20.08
N GLY A 5 1.96 5.00 -21.08
CA GLY A 5 2.36 4.34 -22.32
C GLY A 5 3.35 3.19 -22.11
N ARG A 6 4.35 3.36 -21.24
CA ARG A 6 5.35 2.30 -20.94
C ARG A 6 4.77 1.18 -20.06
N ARG A 7 3.82 1.52 -19.19
CA ARG A 7 3.06 0.54 -18.40
C ARG A 7 2.21 -0.37 -19.30
N LEU A 8 1.63 0.19 -20.38
CA LEU A 8 0.92 -0.61 -21.40
C LEU A 8 1.87 -1.57 -22.13
N VAL A 9 3.06 -1.12 -22.54
CA VAL A 9 4.05 -1.99 -23.22
C VAL A 9 4.42 -3.19 -22.34
N ALA A 10 4.68 -2.97 -21.05
CA ALA A 10 5.00 -4.05 -20.11
C ALA A 10 3.84 -5.03 -19.94
N PHE A 11 2.61 -4.52 -19.81
CA PHE A 11 1.40 -5.32 -19.65
C PHE A 11 1.11 -6.15 -20.91
N PHE A 12 1.24 -5.56 -22.10
CA PHE A 12 1.07 -6.28 -23.36
C PHE A 12 2.11 -7.40 -23.51
N LEU A 13 3.38 -7.12 -23.18
CA LEU A 13 4.44 -8.13 -23.17
C LEU A 13 4.04 -9.32 -22.27
N GLU A 14 3.69 -9.06 -21.01
CA GLU A 14 3.30 -10.10 -20.06
C GLU A 14 2.06 -10.88 -20.52
N ALA A 15 0.97 -10.19 -20.88
CA ALA A 15 -0.29 -10.82 -21.26
C ALA A 15 -0.14 -11.70 -22.51
N THR A 16 0.61 -11.25 -23.52
CA THR A 16 0.86 -12.01 -24.74
C THR A 16 1.71 -13.25 -24.47
N PHE A 17 2.81 -13.13 -23.72
CA PHE A 17 3.69 -14.26 -23.46
C PHE A 17 3.12 -15.25 -22.43
N VAL A 18 2.29 -14.82 -21.49
CA VAL A 18 1.54 -15.73 -20.59
C VAL A 18 0.58 -16.61 -21.40
N GLY A 19 -0.11 -16.04 -22.39
CA GLY A 19 -0.95 -16.82 -23.31
C GLY A 19 -0.14 -17.88 -24.07
N LEU A 20 1.03 -17.52 -24.60
CA LEU A 20 1.93 -18.46 -25.27
C LEU A 20 2.45 -19.54 -24.31
N PHE A 21 2.76 -19.17 -23.06
CA PHE A 21 3.28 -20.09 -22.05
C PHE A 21 2.31 -21.24 -21.75
N PHE A 22 1.02 -20.95 -21.57
CA PHE A 22 0.02 -21.99 -21.27
C PHE A 22 -0.47 -22.76 -22.50
N PHE A 23 -0.70 -22.09 -23.63
CA PHE A 23 -1.40 -22.72 -24.77
C PHE A 23 -0.48 -23.31 -25.85
N ARG A 24 0.84 -23.08 -25.78
CA ARG A 24 1.78 -23.53 -26.82
C ARG A 24 2.85 -24.49 -26.30
N TRP A 25 2.56 -25.25 -25.23
CA TRP A 25 3.47 -26.25 -24.68
C TRP A 25 3.94 -27.27 -25.74
N ASP A 26 3.00 -27.82 -26.52
CA ASP A 26 3.30 -28.84 -27.54
C ASP A 26 3.72 -28.25 -28.90
N LYS A 27 3.67 -26.92 -29.06
CA LYS A 27 3.91 -26.24 -30.35
C LYS A 27 5.23 -25.46 -30.40
N LEU A 28 5.89 -25.28 -29.26
CA LEU A 28 7.17 -24.60 -29.15
C LEU A 28 8.27 -25.62 -28.84
N SER A 29 9.49 -25.35 -29.30
CA SER A 29 10.66 -26.10 -28.84
C SER A 29 10.89 -25.84 -27.35
N LYS A 30 11.57 -26.76 -26.64
CA LYS A 30 11.88 -26.60 -25.20
C LYS A 30 12.59 -25.27 -24.90
N VAL A 31 13.52 -24.87 -25.78
CA VAL A 31 14.25 -23.59 -25.67
C VAL A 31 13.32 -22.41 -25.96
N GLY A 32 12.43 -22.53 -26.96
CA GLY A 32 11.43 -21.51 -27.26
C GLY A 32 10.47 -21.28 -26.09
N HIS A 33 10.00 -22.37 -25.46
CA HIS A 33 9.12 -22.30 -24.29
C HIS A 33 9.83 -21.67 -23.08
N LEU A 34 11.10 -22.04 -22.84
CA LEU A 34 11.93 -21.39 -21.82
C LEU A 34 12.11 -19.89 -22.10
N GLY A 35 12.34 -19.49 -23.35
CA GLY A 35 12.42 -18.09 -23.75
C GLY A 35 11.14 -17.31 -23.44
N VAL A 36 9.97 -17.90 -23.72
CA VAL A 36 8.66 -17.34 -23.36
C VAL A 36 8.54 -17.17 -21.84
N ALA A 37 8.95 -18.16 -21.04
CA ALA A 37 8.91 -18.08 -19.59
C ALA A 37 9.76 -16.92 -19.04
N TRP A 38 10.95 -16.71 -19.60
CA TRP A 38 11.80 -15.57 -19.24
C TRP A 38 11.19 -14.23 -19.64
N LEU A 39 10.56 -14.13 -20.82
CA LEU A 39 9.89 -12.91 -21.26
C LEU A 39 8.70 -12.55 -20.36
N VAL A 40 7.94 -13.53 -19.88
CA VAL A 40 6.90 -13.31 -18.85
C VAL A 40 7.50 -12.74 -17.58
N ALA A 41 8.60 -13.33 -17.08
CA ALA A 41 9.27 -12.87 -15.87
C ALA A 41 9.84 -11.46 -16.02
N ILE A 42 10.43 -11.13 -17.17
CA ILE A 42 10.96 -9.79 -17.48
C ILE A 42 9.82 -8.79 -17.58
N GLY A 43 8.73 -9.12 -18.30
CA GLY A 43 7.54 -8.28 -18.42
C GLY A 43 6.93 -7.92 -17.07
N SER A 44 6.76 -8.93 -16.21
CA SER A 44 6.23 -8.76 -14.85
C SER A 44 7.10 -7.82 -14.00
N ASN A 45 8.43 -7.94 -14.10
CA ASN A 45 9.35 -7.06 -13.38
C ASN A 45 9.37 -5.64 -13.95
N PHE A 46 9.30 -5.49 -15.28
CA PHE A 46 9.27 -4.19 -15.94
C PHE A 46 7.99 -3.42 -15.63
N PHE A 47 6.85 -4.09 -15.61
CA PHE A 47 5.57 -3.48 -15.20
C PHE A 47 5.64 -2.90 -13.79
N ALA A 48 6.15 -3.70 -12.86
CA ALA A 48 6.22 -3.27 -11.48
C ALA A 48 7.29 -2.20 -11.23
N LEU A 49 8.40 -2.20 -11.98
CA LEU A 49 9.39 -1.12 -11.94
C LEU A 49 8.72 0.24 -12.19
N TRP A 50 7.89 0.36 -13.24
CA TRP A 50 7.24 1.62 -13.58
C TRP A 50 6.20 2.07 -12.54
N ILE A 51 5.44 1.14 -11.96
CA ILE A 51 4.51 1.47 -10.87
C ILE A 51 5.27 2.02 -9.66
N ARG A 52 6.42 1.44 -9.34
CA ARG A 52 7.22 1.88 -8.18
C ARG A 52 7.97 3.18 -8.45
N ILE A 53 8.40 3.44 -9.69
CA ILE A 53 8.93 4.77 -10.06
C ILE A 53 7.86 5.84 -9.83
N ALA A 54 6.62 5.59 -10.23
CA ALA A 54 5.51 6.51 -9.97
C ALA A 54 5.28 6.71 -8.46
N ASN A 55 5.25 5.64 -7.67
CA ASN A 55 5.08 5.76 -6.22
C ASN A 55 6.26 6.46 -5.53
N GLY A 56 7.50 6.14 -5.94
CA GLY A 56 8.70 6.78 -5.40
C GLY A 56 8.73 8.27 -5.69
N TRP A 57 8.24 8.69 -6.86
CA TRP A 57 8.10 10.12 -7.18
C TRP A 57 7.07 10.81 -6.28
N MET A 58 5.95 10.15 -5.97
CA MET A 58 4.98 10.66 -5.00
C MET A 58 5.58 10.79 -3.59
N GLN A 59 6.53 9.92 -3.25
CA GLN A 59 7.25 9.95 -1.98
C GLN A 59 8.36 11.01 -1.93
N ASN A 60 9.03 11.28 -3.05
CA ASN A 60 10.12 12.25 -3.14
C ASN A 60 10.03 13.09 -4.43
N SER A 61 9.12 14.07 -4.42
CA SER A 61 8.84 14.94 -5.58
C SER A 61 9.87 16.08 -5.75
N GLY A 62 10.57 16.45 -4.67
CA GLY A 62 11.46 17.61 -4.62
C GLY A 62 10.72 18.95 -4.51
N GLY A 63 9.41 18.97 -4.26
CA GLY A 63 8.65 20.15 -3.82
C GLY A 63 8.38 21.25 -4.85
N ARG A 64 9.02 21.26 -6.03
CA ARG A 64 8.93 22.38 -6.97
C ARG A 64 7.67 22.30 -7.85
N ILE A 65 6.72 23.20 -7.61
CA ILE A 65 5.65 23.55 -8.57
C ILE A 65 6.10 24.81 -9.30
N ARG A 66 6.22 24.78 -10.63
CA ARG A 66 6.41 26.02 -11.42
C ARG A 66 5.04 26.62 -11.78
N PRO A 67 4.87 27.96 -11.76
CA PRO A 67 3.61 28.60 -12.15
C PRO A 67 3.25 28.36 -13.62
N ASP A 68 4.26 28.18 -14.47
CA ASP A 68 4.12 28.04 -15.92
C ASP A 68 3.90 26.56 -16.37
N ASP A 69 3.87 25.58 -15.46
CA ASP A 69 3.82 24.12 -15.75
C ASP A 69 2.46 23.59 -16.23
N HIS A 70 1.53 24.44 -16.67
CA HIS A 70 0.29 23.96 -17.27
C HIS A 70 0.46 23.33 -18.67
N SER A 71 1.66 23.37 -19.26
CA SER A 71 1.76 22.98 -20.68
C SER A 71 3.11 22.55 -21.25
N ASP A 72 4.18 22.27 -20.48
CA ASP A 72 5.41 21.75 -21.10
C ASP A 72 5.91 20.44 -20.45
N GLY A 73 5.77 19.37 -21.23
CA GLY A 73 6.30 18.05 -20.93
C GLY A 73 7.82 18.02 -21.07
N ASP A 74 8.52 18.56 -20.08
CA ASP A 74 9.98 18.57 -20.07
C ASP A 74 10.55 17.17 -19.81
N ASP A 75 11.35 16.67 -20.75
CA ASP A 75 12.09 15.39 -20.66
C ASP A 75 13.03 15.32 -19.43
N GLY A 76 13.40 16.48 -18.87
CA GLY A 76 14.16 16.60 -17.62
C GLY A 76 13.39 16.17 -16.36
N PHE A 77 12.06 16.26 -16.36
CA PHE A 77 11.21 15.80 -15.26
C PHE A 77 11.33 14.28 -15.08
N LEU A 78 11.36 13.51 -16.18
CA LEU A 78 11.45 12.06 -16.18
C LEU A 78 12.87 11.56 -15.80
N CYS A 79 13.92 12.14 -16.39
CA CYS A 79 15.29 11.79 -16.00
C CYS A 79 15.53 12.12 -14.52
N GLY A 80 15.08 13.30 -14.08
CA GLY A 80 15.11 13.69 -12.68
C GLY A 80 14.28 12.77 -11.79
N ALA A 81 13.07 12.35 -12.18
CA ALA A 81 12.21 11.47 -11.37
C ALA A 81 12.78 10.05 -11.26
N VAL A 82 13.45 9.55 -12.31
CA VAL A 82 14.15 8.26 -12.30
C VAL A 82 15.43 8.33 -11.47
N GLN A 83 16.17 9.45 -11.51
CA GLN A 83 17.45 9.63 -10.82
C GLN A 83 17.34 10.06 -9.34
N ARG A 84 16.31 10.82 -8.92
CA ARG A 84 16.18 11.43 -7.58
C ARG A 84 15.86 10.49 -6.41
N GLY A 85 16.11 9.18 -6.55
CA GLY A 85 15.97 8.20 -5.45
C GLY A 85 14.84 7.20 -5.60
N CYS A 86 13.88 7.42 -6.52
CA CYS A 86 12.76 6.53 -6.81
C CYS A 86 13.19 5.14 -7.33
N ALA A 87 14.40 5.04 -7.91
CA ALA A 87 14.96 3.78 -8.40
C ALA A 87 15.43 2.83 -7.28
N SER A 88 15.72 3.32 -6.08
CA SER A 88 16.12 2.47 -4.94
C SER A 88 14.94 1.67 -4.39
N GLU A 89 13.80 2.35 -4.18
CA GLU A 89 12.53 1.76 -3.74
C GLU A 89 11.92 0.80 -4.79
N ALA A 90 12.17 1.04 -6.08
CA ALA A 90 11.74 0.17 -7.15
C ALA A 90 12.55 -1.15 -7.20
N ARG A 91 13.87 -1.11 -6.92
CA ARG A 91 14.75 -2.31 -6.87
C ARG A 91 14.40 -3.26 -5.72
N ALA A 92 14.10 -2.71 -4.53
CA ALA A 92 13.68 -3.48 -3.35
C ALA A 92 12.48 -4.38 -3.61
N HIS A 93 11.56 -3.93 -4.46
CA HIS A 93 10.25 -4.53 -4.63
C HIS A 93 10.21 -5.72 -5.62
N CYS A 94 11.07 -5.75 -6.65
CA CYS A 94 11.22 -6.93 -7.53
C CYS A 94 11.65 -8.18 -6.75
N ILE A 95 12.52 -8.00 -5.77
CA ILE A 95 13.04 -9.08 -4.94
C ILE A 95 12.00 -9.51 -3.89
N CYS A 96 11.19 -8.58 -3.38
CA CYS A 96 10.05 -8.91 -2.51
C CYS A 96 9.04 -9.86 -3.17
N ARG A 97 8.84 -9.78 -4.50
CA ARG A 97 8.00 -10.72 -5.25
C ARG A 97 8.61 -12.11 -5.33
N LEU A 98 9.93 -12.21 -5.59
CA LEU A 98 10.63 -13.49 -5.61
C LEU A 98 10.48 -14.21 -4.26
N ARG A 99 10.61 -13.48 -3.14
CA ARG A 99 10.35 -13.99 -1.79
C ARG A 99 8.97 -14.62 -1.66
N GLN A 100 7.93 -13.98 -2.20
CA GLN A 100 6.55 -14.48 -2.14
C GLN A 100 6.35 -15.72 -3.02
N CYS A 101 6.86 -15.71 -4.26
CA CYS A 101 6.75 -16.84 -5.19
C CYS A 101 7.46 -18.08 -4.64
N PHE A 102 8.74 -17.97 -4.27
CA PHE A 102 9.49 -19.10 -3.72
C PHE A 102 8.96 -19.54 -2.37
N GLY A 103 8.54 -18.59 -1.52
CA GLY A 103 7.83 -18.90 -0.31
C GLY A 103 6.56 -19.72 -0.57
N LEU A 104 5.74 -19.37 -1.55
CA LEU A 104 4.54 -20.13 -1.89
C LEU A 104 4.88 -21.55 -2.37
N CYS A 105 5.82 -21.69 -3.30
CA CYS A 105 6.29 -23.00 -3.79
C CYS A 105 6.78 -23.90 -2.66
N HIS A 106 7.56 -23.34 -1.73
CA HIS A 106 8.04 -24.03 -0.54
C HIS A 106 6.87 -24.56 0.32
N ARG A 107 5.87 -23.71 0.58
CA ARG A 107 4.78 -24.00 1.51
C ARG A 107 3.77 -25.00 0.95
N VAL A 108 3.47 -24.91 -0.34
CA VAL A 108 2.67 -25.91 -1.05
C VAL A 108 3.36 -27.28 -1.02
N SER A 109 4.68 -27.29 -1.28
CA SER A 109 5.47 -28.51 -1.25
C SER A 109 5.56 -29.11 0.16
N ALA A 110 5.63 -28.27 1.20
CA ALA A 110 5.54 -28.73 2.58
C ALA A 110 4.20 -29.40 2.89
N CYS A 111 3.08 -28.86 2.37
CA CYS A 111 1.77 -29.49 2.49
C CYS A 111 1.70 -30.86 1.79
N TYR A 112 2.32 -31.00 0.61
CA TYR A 112 2.42 -32.29 -0.08
C TYR A 112 3.18 -33.33 0.74
N LEU A 113 4.30 -32.94 1.38
CA LEU A 113 5.04 -33.84 2.27
C LEU A 113 4.25 -34.24 3.52
N LEU A 114 3.52 -33.30 4.15
CA LEU A 114 2.66 -33.60 5.30
C LEU A 114 1.56 -34.62 4.94
N ARG A 115 0.98 -34.49 3.75
CA ARG A 115 -0.05 -35.39 3.22
C ARG A 115 0.50 -36.65 2.55
N ARG A 116 1.82 -36.84 2.54
CA ARG A 116 2.52 -37.95 1.86
C ARG A 116 2.17 -38.08 0.36
N ARG A 117 1.96 -36.96 -0.33
CA ARG A 117 1.68 -36.90 -1.78
C ARG A 117 2.87 -36.34 -2.54
N HIS A 118 3.07 -36.80 -3.79
CA HIS A 118 4.10 -36.30 -4.72
C HIS A 118 5.47 -36.03 -4.06
N ILE A 119 5.96 -37.01 -3.28
CA ILE A 119 7.08 -36.82 -2.34
C ILE A 119 8.35 -36.34 -3.05
N GLU A 120 8.68 -36.96 -4.18
CA GLU A 120 9.89 -36.63 -4.93
C GLU A 120 9.84 -35.22 -5.52
N LEU A 121 8.71 -34.85 -6.13
CA LEU A 121 8.47 -33.50 -6.64
C LEU A 121 8.59 -32.48 -5.50
N ALA A 122 7.90 -32.73 -4.38
CA ALA A 122 7.88 -31.81 -3.24
C ALA A 122 9.27 -31.59 -2.63
N ARG A 123 10.10 -32.63 -2.53
CA ARG A 123 11.50 -32.49 -2.06
C ARG A 123 12.33 -31.62 -2.99
N ARG A 124 12.28 -31.88 -4.30
CA ARG A 124 13.02 -31.10 -5.31
C ARG A 124 12.56 -29.63 -5.31
N SER A 125 11.24 -29.41 -5.22
CA SER A 125 10.65 -28.08 -5.16
C SER A 125 11.04 -27.31 -3.89
N ILE A 126 11.07 -27.95 -2.72
CA ILE A 126 11.54 -27.33 -1.47
C ILE A 126 13.01 -26.91 -1.59
N THR A 127 13.86 -27.76 -2.15
CA THR A 127 15.30 -27.44 -2.30
C THR A 127 15.52 -26.19 -3.13
N VAL A 128 14.88 -26.11 -4.31
CA VAL A 128 14.96 -24.92 -5.18
C VAL A 128 14.36 -23.71 -4.49
N ALA A 129 13.17 -23.86 -3.91
CA ALA A 129 12.47 -22.76 -3.25
C ALA A 129 13.22 -22.22 -2.03
N ALA A 130 13.89 -23.08 -1.25
CA ALA A 130 14.68 -22.68 -0.10
C ALA A 130 15.94 -21.91 -0.53
N ALA A 131 16.67 -22.40 -1.54
CA ALA A 131 17.88 -21.74 -2.04
C ALA A 131 17.57 -20.32 -2.56
N PHE A 132 16.61 -20.20 -3.48
CA PHE A 132 16.19 -18.89 -4.00
C PHE A 132 15.46 -18.04 -2.94
N GLY A 133 14.75 -18.68 -2.02
CA GLY A 133 14.05 -18.03 -0.91
C GLY A 133 15.01 -17.35 0.06
N VAL A 134 16.13 -18.00 0.42
CA VAL A 134 17.20 -17.41 1.23
C VAL A 134 17.80 -16.20 0.51
N ALA A 135 18.22 -16.36 -0.75
CA ALA A 135 18.82 -15.28 -1.54
C ALA A 135 17.87 -14.07 -1.66
N ALA A 136 16.60 -14.31 -1.97
CA ALA A 136 15.58 -13.27 -2.03
C ALA A 136 15.37 -12.61 -0.65
N ALA A 137 15.31 -13.37 0.44
CA ALA A 137 15.04 -12.81 1.76
C ALA A 137 16.18 -11.92 2.28
N PHE A 138 17.44 -12.32 2.11
CA PHE A 138 18.59 -11.47 2.43
C PHE A 138 18.60 -10.20 1.59
N SER A 139 18.29 -10.32 0.30
CA SER A 139 18.22 -9.18 -0.61
C SER A 139 17.12 -8.19 -0.20
N VAL A 140 15.97 -8.67 0.33
CA VAL A 140 14.92 -7.80 0.89
C VAL A 140 15.40 -7.05 2.13
N VAL A 141 16.17 -7.68 3.03
CA VAL A 141 16.69 -7.01 4.24
C VAL A 141 17.66 -5.90 3.87
N LEU A 142 18.63 -6.18 2.99
CA LEU A 142 19.62 -5.20 2.56
C LEU A 142 18.97 -4.00 1.87
N LEU A 143 17.98 -4.25 1.01
CA LEU A 143 17.26 -3.18 0.32
C LEU A 143 16.28 -2.44 1.23
N GLY A 144 15.74 -3.13 2.25
CA GLY A 144 14.95 -2.52 3.31
C GLY A 144 15.76 -1.55 4.17
N ASP A 145 16.96 -1.96 4.60
CA ASP A 145 17.91 -1.09 5.31
C ASP A 145 18.25 0.16 4.49
N GLN A 146 18.62 -0.03 3.22
CA GLN A 146 18.91 1.08 2.31
C GLN A 146 17.71 2.01 2.12
N SER A 147 16.48 1.46 2.09
CA SER A 147 15.25 2.24 2.01
C SER A 147 15.01 3.04 3.29
N GLY A 148 15.26 2.47 4.47
CA GLY A 148 15.16 3.15 5.76
C GLY A 148 16.13 4.32 5.86
N TYR A 149 17.40 4.10 5.49
CA TYR A 149 18.43 5.14 5.44
C TYR A 149 18.04 6.29 4.50
N THR A 150 17.49 5.98 3.33
CA THR A 150 17.05 7.03 2.38
C THR A 150 15.88 7.85 2.96
N ALA A 151 14.98 7.20 3.71
CA ALA A 151 13.86 7.86 4.38
C ALA A 151 14.33 8.81 5.50
N THR A 152 15.49 8.58 6.13
CA THR A 152 16.11 9.52 7.10
C THR A 152 16.39 10.89 6.47
N HIS A 153 16.61 10.94 5.15
CA HIS A 153 16.87 12.20 4.44
C HIS A 153 15.62 12.82 3.84
N SER A 154 14.77 12.01 3.20
CA SER A 154 13.61 12.50 2.45
C SER A 154 12.31 12.58 3.27
N GLN A 155 12.13 11.71 4.26
CA GLN A 155 10.87 11.52 4.98
C GLN A 155 11.10 11.30 6.48
N LYS A 156 11.74 12.28 7.14
CA LYS A 156 12.08 12.24 8.57
C LYS A 156 10.88 11.91 9.46
N MET A 157 9.73 12.55 9.22
CA MET A 157 8.51 12.33 10.01
C MET A 157 8.01 10.87 9.97
N LYS A 158 8.15 10.20 8.81
CA LYS A 158 7.76 8.79 8.68
C LYS A 158 8.66 7.91 9.53
N LEU A 159 9.97 8.13 9.47
CA LEU A 159 10.95 7.33 10.20
C LEU A 159 10.77 7.47 11.72
N THR A 160 10.61 8.70 12.21
CA THR A 160 10.45 8.99 13.63
C THR A 160 9.11 8.48 14.17
N ALA A 161 8.05 8.52 13.35
CA ALA A 161 6.76 7.90 13.68
C ALA A 161 6.82 6.36 13.71
N ILE A 162 7.64 5.72 12.87
CA ILE A 162 7.87 4.26 12.92
C ILE A 162 8.59 3.87 14.21
N GLU A 163 9.61 4.64 14.60
CA GLU A 163 10.36 4.39 15.83
C GLU A 163 9.64 4.87 17.10
N ALA A 164 8.58 5.66 16.96
CA ALA A 164 7.88 6.34 18.05
C ALA A 164 8.81 7.25 18.88
N MET A 165 9.66 8.00 18.18
CA MET A 165 10.59 8.98 18.74
C MET A 165 9.94 10.36 18.83
N TRP A 166 9.41 10.70 19.99
CA TRP A 166 8.74 11.97 20.23
C TRP A 166 9.73 13.14 20.32
N ASP A 167 10.79 12.93 21.10
CA ASP A 167 11.85 13.92 21.31
C ASP A 167 13.12 13.55 20.55
N THR A 168 13.93 14.57 20.30
CA THR A 168 15.23 14.41 19.67
C THR A 168 16.19 13.77 20.67
N HIS A 169 16.77 12.63 20.29
CA HIS A 169 17.75 11.93 21.12
C HIS A 169 19.17 12.32 20.72
N PRO A 170 20.06 12.61 21.69
CA PRO A 170 21.45 12.91 21.39
C PRO A 170 22.10 11.71 20.71
N ALA A 171 23.02 11.99 19.79
CA ALA A 171 23.76 10.94 19.12
C ALA A 171 24.65 10.18 20.13
N PRO A 172 24.71 8.84 20.09
CA PRO A 172 24.01 7.94 19.17
C PRO A 172 22.59 7.56 19.64
N ALA A 173 21.60 7.70 18.75
CA ALA A 173 20.20 7.42 19.06
C ALA A 173 19.92 5.92 19.35
N PRO A 174 19.06 5.59 20.33
CA PRO A 174 18.64 4.23 20.63
C PRO A 174 17.60 3.70 19.62
N PHE A 175 17.54 2.38 19.43
CA PHE A 175 16.48 1.70 18.66
C PHE A 175 15.46 1.09 19.61
N SER A 176 14.17 1.41 19.45
CA SER A 176 13.11 0.88 20.30
C SER A 176 12.65 -0.50 19.79
N LEU A 177 13.07 -1.57 20.46
CA LEU A 177 12.64 -2.93 20.10
C LEU A 177 11.15 -3.14 20.39
N ILE A 178 10.70 -2.70 21.57
CA ILE A 178 9.30 -2.77 22.02
C ILE A 178 8.98 -1.41 22.65
N GLY A 179 7.84 -0.82 22.31
CA GLY A 179 7.33 0.38 22.96
C GLY A 179 5.86 0.61 22.58
N PHE A 180 5.05 1.09 23.52
CA PHE A 180 3.64 1.42 23.33
C PHE A 180 3.49 2.95 23.25
N PRO A 181 3.39 3.52 22.05
CA PRO A 181 3.25 4.96 21.90
C PRO A 181 1.85 5.42 22.33
N ASP A 182 1.81 6.53 23.07
CA ASP A 182 0.62 7.31 23.36
C ASP A 182 0.70 8.65 22.63
N GLN A 183 -0.22 8.87 21.68
CA GLN A 183 -0.28 10.08 20.87
C GLN A 183 -0.74 11.30 21.66
N ALA A 184 -1.61 11.10 22.66
CA ALA A 184 -2.16 12.20 23.44
C ALA A 184 -1.13 12.72 24.45
N ALA A 185 -0.40 11.81 25.09
CA ALA A 185 0.71 12.17 25.98
C ALA A 185 1.98 12.59 25.23
N ARG A 186 2.11 12.28 23.93
CA ARG A 186 3.35 12.40 23.14
C ARG A 186 4.54 11.71 23.80
N GLU A 187 4.29 10.53 24.36
CA GLU A 187 5.30 9.70 25.03
C GLU A 187 5.19 8.24 24.57
N THR A 188 6.25 7.47 24.77
CA THR A 188 6.25 6.03 24.48
C THR A 188 6.46 5.27 25.79
N HIS A 189 5.45 4.51 26.19
CA HIS A 189 5.48 3.73 27.43
C HIS A 189 6.05 2.33 27.21
N TYR A 190 6.62 1.75 28.28
CA TYR A 190 7.17 0.39 28.31
C TYR A 190 8.20 0.13 27.21
N THR A 191 9.16 1.04 27.07
CA THR A 191 10.16 0.98 26.01
C THR A 191 11.33 0.07 26.38
N ILE A 192 11.64 -0.88 25.50
CA ILE A 192 12.88 -1.67 25.54
C ILE A 192 13.76 -1.17 24.41
N GLU A 193 14.86 -0.54 24.76
CA GLU A 193 15.77 0.11 23.81
C GLU A 193 17.07 -0.67 23.66
N ILE A 194 17.56 -0.74 22.43
CA ILE A 194 18.90 -1.22 22.11
C ILE A 194 19.76 0.03 21.87
N PRO A 195 20.77 0.30 22.72
CA PRO A 195 21.64 1.46 22.55
C PRO A 195 22.30 1.47 21.17
N TRP A 196 22.42 2.66 20.58
CA TRP A 196 23.23 2.98 19.39
C TRP A 196 22.78 2.36 18.07
N ALA A 197 21.86 1.38 18.11
CA ALA A 197 21.40 0.68 16.91
C ALA A 197 20.74 1.61 15.89
N MET A 198 19.99 2.62 16.34
CA MET A 198 19.35 3.58 15.43
C MET A 198 20.34 4.56 14.81
N GLY A 199 21.39 4.97 15.53
CA GLY A 199 22.49 5.75 14.94
C GLY A 199 23.20 4.99 13.80
N LEU A 200 23.44 3.69 13.99
CA LEU A 200 24.09 2.83 12.99
C LEU A 200 23.20 2.55 11.78
N ILE A 201 21.94 2.19 11.99
CA ILE A 201 21.01 1.79 10.92
C ILE A 201 20.40 3.01 10.24
N GLY A 202 19.93 4.00 11.01
CA GLY A 202 19.21 5.17 10.51
C GLY A 202 20.13 6.25 9.94
N ALA A 203 21.22 6.59 10.64
CA ALA A 203 22.11 7.69 10.25
C ALA A 203 23.46 7.24 9.68
N ARG A 204 23.80 5.94 9.77
CA ARG A 204 25.15 5.40 9.43
C ARG A 204 26.28 6.17 10.12
N SER A 205 26.02 6.71 11.30
CA SER A 205 26.91 7.59 12.04
C SER A 205 26.59 7.50 13.53
N LEU A 206 27.63 7.58 14.36
CA LEU A 206 27.47 7.64 15.82
C LEU A 206 27.31 9.06 16.34
N ASN A 207 27.51 10.07 15.49
CA ASN A 207 27.56 11.48 15.87
C ASN A 207 26.39 12.30 15.29
N THR A 208 25.57 11.69 14.43
CA THR A 208 24.47 12.38 13.78
C THR A 208 23.21 12.24 14.61
N GLU A 209 22.64 13.38 15.00
CA GLU A 209 21.38 13.44 15.73
C GLU A 209 20.19 13.17 14.80
N ILE A 210 19.19 12.45 15.31
CA ILE A 210 17.94 12.16 14.60
C ILE A 210 16.84 13.01 15.23
N PRO A 211 16.22 13.94 14.48
CA PRO A 211 15.21 14.84 15.04
C PRO A 211 13.97 14.07 15.46
N GLY A 212 13.37 14.41 16.59
CA GLY A 212 12.11 13.85 17.08
C GLY A 212 10.88 14.42 16.37
N ILE A 213 9.72 13.81 16.60
CA ILE A 213 8.42 14.27 16.08
C ILE A 213 8.13 15.73 16.49
N ASN A 214 8.42 16.09 17.74
CA ASN A 214 8.13 17.43 18.27
C ASN A 214 8.91 18.53 17.55
N ASP A 215 10.18 18.30 17.24
CA ASP A 215 11.00 19.29 16.52
C ASP A 215 10.66 19.33 15.04
N LEU A 216 10.29 18.18 14.44
CA LEU A 216 9.80 18.15 13.07
C LEU A 216 8.45 18.87 12.91
N ALA A 217 7.59 18.84 13.92
CA ALA A 217 6.35 19.61 13.93
C ALA A 217 6.61 21.13 13.97
N LYS A 218 7.62 21.59 14.73
CA LYS A 218 8.06 23.00 14.71
C LYS A 218 8.61 23.41 13.35
N VAL A 219 9.42 22.56 12.73
CA VAL A 219 9.90 22.79 11.35
C VAL A 219 8.74 22.85 10.38
N ALA A 220 7.70 22.02 10.54
CA ALA A 220 6.50 22.11 9.73
C ALA A 220 5.76 23.45 9.92
N GLU A 221 5.72 24.00 11.13
CA GLU A 221 5.16 25.33 11.41
C GLU A 221 5.88 26.43 10.62
N GLU A 222 7.21 26.44 10.64
CA GLU A 222 8.04 27.40 9.87
C GLU A 222 7.80 27.26 8.37
N ARG A 223 7.67 26.02 7.87
CA ARG A 223 7.36 25.76 6.46
C ARG A 223 5.96 26.20 6.08
N ILE A 224 4.98 26.09 6.96
CA ILE A 224 3.63 26.64 6.72
C ILE A 224 3.71 28.15 6.55
N ARG A 225 4.46 28.86 7.42
CA ARG A 225 4.67 30.32 7.32
C ARG A 225 5.36 30.71 6.01
N SER A 226 6.43 30.02 5.63
CA SER A 226 7.11 30.18 4.33
C SER A 226 6.15 29.95 3.16
N GLY A 227 5.32 28.90 3.24
CA GLY A 227 4.33 28.58 2.23
C GLY A 227 3.25 29.63 2.05
N LEU A 228 2.91 30.42 3.08
CA LEU A 228 1.93 31.50 2.97
C LEU A 228 2.45 32.63 2.07
N ILE A 229 3.75 32.95 2.17
CA ILE A 229 4.42 33.91 1.27
C ILE A 229 4.34 33.41 -0.18
N ALA A 230 4.55 32.10 -0.40
CA ALA A 230 4.40 31.50 -1.73
C ALA A 230 2.95 31.55 -2.22
N TYR A 231 1.97 31.35 -1.34
CA TYR A 231 0.56 31.37 -1.69
C TYR A 231 0.10 32.77 -2.08
N GLU A 232 0.52 33.80 -1.34
CA GLU A 232 0.27 35.21 -1.66
C GLU A 232 0.84 35.56 -3.03
N ALA A 233 2.13 35.28 -3.26
CA ALA A 233 2.77 35.51 -4.56
C ALA A 233 2.08 34.74 -5.70
N LEU A 234 1.55 33.54 -5.44
CA LEU A 234 0.79 32.78 -6.43
C LEU A 234 -0.56 33.44 -6.77
N MET A 235 -1.25 33.99 -5.77
CA MET A 235 -2.51 34.70 -6.01
C MET A 235 -2.27 35.98 -6.82
N ASP A 236 -1.19 36.71 -6.53
CA ASP A 236 -0.79 37.89 -7.28
C ASP A 236 -0.46 37.58 -8.75
N VAL A 237 0.31 36.51 -8.99
CA VAL A 237 0.63 36.04 -10.35
C VAL A 237 -0.62 35.59 -11.10
N ARG A 238 -1.60 34.97 -10.43
CA ARG A 238 -2.87 34.57 -11.04
C ARG A 238 -3.77 35.76 -11.38
N ALA A 239 -3.84 36.75 -10.49
CA ALA A 239 -4.62 37.97 -10.70
C ALA A 239 -4.03 38.83 -11.83
N ASN A 240 -2.70 38.92 -11.92
CA ASN A 240 -1.96 39.74 -12.87
C ASN A 240 -1.27 38.91 -13.97
N ARG A 241 -2.00 37.93 -14.54
CA ARG A 241 -1.45 36.94 -15.48
C ARG A 241 -0.73 37.54 -16.71
N GLU A 242 -1.10 38.76 -17.09
CA GLU A 242 -0.53 39.48 -18.24
C GLU A 242 0.71 40.32 -17.89
N ALA A 243 0.89 40.70 -16.63
CA ALA A 243 2.02 41.48 -16.13
C ALA A 243 2.95 40.59 -15.31
N LYS A 244 3.85 39.84 -15.98
CA LYS A 244 4.88 39.02 -15.33
C LYS A 244 5.89 39.93 -14.60
N ASN A 245 5.57 40.34 -13.37
CA ASN A 245 6.49 41.09 -12.52
C ASN A 245 7.62 40.13 -12.06
N PRO A 246 8.87 40.34 -12.48
CA PRO A 246 9.97 39.42 -12.20
C PRO A 246 10.25 39.28 -10.69
N THR A 247 9.93 40.29 -9.90
CA THR A 247 10.12 40.29 -8.44
C THR A 247 9.18 39.31 -7.75
N VAL A 248 7.90 39.28 -8.14
CA VAL A 248 6.89 38.38 -7.54
C VAL A 248 7.19 36.92 -7.93
N THR A 249 7.61 36.69 -9.18
CA THR A 249 8.04 35.37 -9.63
C THR A 249 9.26 34.88 -8.86
N ALA A 250 10.25 35.74 -8.59
CA ALA A 250 11.42 35.39 -7.79
C ALA A 250 11.05 35.01 -6.35
N THR A 251 10.16 35.78 -5.71
CA THR A 251 9.64 35.46 -4.37
C THR A 251 8.88 34.14 -4.36
N PHE A 252 8.02 33.91 -5.36
CA PHE A 252 7.33 32.63 -5.51
C PHE A 252 8.32 31.47 -5.65
N GLU A 253 9.32 31.58 -6.52
CA GLU A 253 10.29 30.51 -6.74
C GLU A 253 11.07 30.17 -5.48
N ALA A 254 11.44 31.18 -4.66
CA ALA A 254 12.16 31.00 -3.41
C ALA A 254 11.36 30.18 -2.37
N HIS A 255 10.04 30.39 -2.30
CA HIS A 255 9.17 29.74 -1.31
C HIS A 255 8.30 28.60 -1.89
N SER A 256 8.37 28.36 -3.20
CA SER A 256 7.53 27.38 -3.93
C SER A 256 7.58 25.96 -3.37
N ALA A 257 8.71 25.57 -2.78
CA ALA A 257 8.91 24.24 -2.18
C ALA A 257 8.02 23.97 -0.94
N ASP A 258 7.53 25.04 -0.30
CA ASP A 258 6.73 24.98 0.92
C ASP A 258 5.26 25.33 0.68
N LEU A 259 4.88 25.64 -0.56
CA LEU A 259 3.49 25.95 -0.92
C LEU A 259 2.51 24.85 -0.48
N GLY A 260 2.91 23.59 -0.59
CA GLY A 260 2.09 22.46 -0.13
C GLY A 260 1.79 22.47 1.37
N PHE A 261 2.68 23.05 2.19
CA PHE A 261 2.48 23.20 3.64
C PHE A 261 1.42 24.26 3.95
N ALA A 262 1.44 25.40 3.26
CA ALA A 262 0.37 26.39 3.42
C ALA A 262 -1.01 25.85 3.01
N LEU A 263 -1.07 24.95 2.03
CA LEU A 263 -2.34 24.31 1.65
C LEU A 263 -2.94 23.42 2.75
N LEU A 264 -2.17 23.00 3.77
CA LEU A 264 -2.72 22.28 4.94
C LEU A 264 -3.74 23.13 5.70
N LEU A 265 -3.56 24.44 5.69
CA LEU A 265 -4.47 25.39 6.33
C LEU A 265 -5.86 25.39 5.70
N LYS A 266 -6.00 24.90 4.45
CA LYS A 266 -7.31 24.76 3.80
C LYS A 266 -8.26 23.80 4.51
N LYS A 267 -7.76 22.96 5.43
CA LYS A 267 -8.59 22.16 6.32
C LYS A 267 -9.34 23.01 7.34
N TYR A 268 -8.78 24.16 7.72
CA TYR A 268 -9.27 25.03 8.79
C TYR A 268 -9.91 26.32 8.29
N VAL A 269 -9.37 26.91 7.21
CA VAL A 269 -9.76 28.23 6.68
C VAL A 269 -9.80 28.20 5.16
N ASP A 270 -10.69 28.99 4.56
CA ASP A 270 -10.93 29.02 3.09
C ASP A 270 -9.74 29.62 2.36
N ASN A 271 -9.32 30.77 2.89
CA ASN A 271 -8.15 31.49 2.48
C ASN A 271 -7.04 31.25 3.52
N PRO A 272 -5.97 30.53 3.15
CA PRO A 272 -4.84 30.29 4.04
C PRO A 272 -4.24 31.56 4.66
N LEU A 273 -4.34 32.72 3.99
CA LEU A 273 -3.81 33.99 4.46
C LEU A 273 -4.50 34.53 5.72
N ASP A 274 -5.75 34.12 5.96
CA ASP A 274 -6.55 34.57 7.11
C ASP A 274 -6.38 33.64 8.33
N ALA A 275 -5.43 32.70 8.28
CA ALA A 275 -5.23 31.71 9.33
C ALA A 275 -4.67 32.33 10.62
N SER A 276 -5.31 32.00 11.75
CA SER A 276 -4.80 32.35 13.08
C SER A 276 -3.61 31.48 13.49
N GLU A 277 -2.79 31.98 14.42
CA GLU A 277 -1.65 31.27 15.00
C GLU A 277 -2.02 29.88 15.58
N THR A 278 -3.23 29.76 16.14
CA THR A 278 -3.72 28.48 16.66
C THR A 278 -3.98 27.45 15.55
N GLN A 279 -4.47 27.91 14.39
CA GLN A 279 -4.73 27.06 13.23
C GLN A 279 -3.44 26.65 12.53
N ILE A 280 -2.42 27.52 12.52
CA ILE A 280 -1.09 27.20 12.00
C ILE A 280 -0.46 26.06 12.82
N LYS A 281 -0.53 26.13 14.15
CA LYS A 281 -0.05 25.06 15.02
C LYS A 281 -0.84 23.75 14.85
N ALA A 282 -2.17 23.84 14.75
CA ALA A 282 -3.01 22.67 14.51
C ALA A 282 -2.70 22.00 13.14
N ALA A 283 -2.46 22.80 12.10
CA ALA A 283 -2.05 22.29 10.79
C ALA A 283 -0.64 21.69 10.78
N ALA A 284 0.29 22.23 11.58
CA ALA A 284 1.60 21.65 11.78
C ALA A 284 1.50 20.29 12.49
N ASP A 285 0.68 20.17 13.52
CA ASP A 285 0.44 18.92 14.25
C ASP A 285 -0.22 17.85 13.37
N ASP A 286 -1.10 18.25 12.44
CA ASP A 286 -1.70 17.33 11.45
C ASP A 286 -0.68 16.71 10.47
N THR A 287 0.54 17.24 10.40
CA THR A 287 1.61 16.62 9.60
C THR A 287 2.13 15.32 10.21
N VAL A 288 1.87 15.10 11.50
CA VAL A 288 2.27 13.90 12.23
C VAL A 288 1.26 12.79 11.94
N PRO A 289 1.64 11.69 11.26
CA PRO A 289 0.75 10.54 11.09
C PRO A 289 0.54 9.82 12.43
N MET A 290 -0.53 9.03 12.55
CA MET A 290 -0.76 8.26 13.78
C MET A 290 0.40 7.29 14.03
N VAL A 291 1.08 7.48 15.18
CA VAL A 291 2.33 6.78 15.52
C VAL A 291 2.08 5.31 15.87
N TRP A 292 1.05 5.03 16.67
CA TRP A 292 0.73 3.67 17.13
C TRP A 292 0.63 2.63 15.99
N PRO A 293 -0.21 2.82 14.95
CA PRO A 293 -0.36 1.80 13.93
C PRO A 293 0.90 1.65 13.07
N LEU A 294 1.66 2.72 12.84
CA LEU A 294 2.93 2.68 12.10
C LEU A 294 3.99 1.88 12.85
N SER A 295 4.21 2.24 14.11
CA SER A 295 5.19 1.60 14.99
C SER A 295 4.94 0.10 15.15
N ARG A 296 3.68 -0.32 15.28
CA ARG A 296 3.30 -1.73 15.37
C ARG A 296 3.38 -2.48 14.05
N ALA A 297 2.90 -1.86 12.97
CA ALA A 297 2.99 -2.46 11.65
C ALA A 297 4.45 -2.77 11.26
N PHE A 298 5.37 -1.85 11.53
CA PHE A 298 6.79 -2.03 11.24
C PHE A 298 7.42 -3.19 12.00
N ARG A 299 7.21 -3.27 13.31
CA ARG A 299 7.75 -4.37 14.14
C ARG A 299 7.20 -5.73 13.74
N ILE A 300 5.90 -5.83 13.46
CA ILE A 300 5.28 -7.08 12.98
C ILE A 300 5.87 -7.45 11.62
N MET A 301 6.00 -6.50 10.69
CA MET A 301 6.60 -6.73 9.37
C MET A 301 8.03 -7.27 9.49
N VAL A 302 8.89 -6.64 10.30
CA VAL A 302 10.27 -7.06 10.53
C VAL A 302 10.33 -8.46 11.15
N GLY A 303 9.51 -8.73 12.18
CA GLY A 303 9.44 -10.05 12.81
C GLY A 303 8.99 -11.16 11.84
N LEU A 304 8.01 -10.88 10.97
CA LEU A 304 7.59 -11.80 9.91
C LEU A 304 8.67 -11.98 8.82
N GLY A 305 9.47 -10.94 8.55
CA GLY A 305 10.62 -11.00 7.65
C GLY A 305 11.74 -11.90 8.19
N LEU A 306 12.15 -11.68 9.43
CA LEU A 306 13.21 -12.46 10.09
C LEU A 306 12.81 -13.92 10.29
N SER A 307 11.56 -14.19 10.68
CA SER A 307 11.05 -15.57 10.78
C SER A 307 11.02 -16.29 9.44
N PHE A 308 10.73 -15.58 8.34
CA PHE A 308 10.84 -16.15 6.99
C PHE A 308 12.28 -16.53 6.65
N ILE A 309 13.26 -15.66 6.95
CA ILE A 309 14.68 -15.95 6.73
C ILE A 309 15.11 -17.18 7.51
N ALA A 310 14.81 -17.23 8.82
CA ALA A 310 15.14 -18.37 9.67
C ALA A 310 14.53 -19.68 9.13
N THR A 311 13.27 -19.63 8.67
CA THR A 311 12.60 -20.79 8.07
C THR A 311 13.31 -21.23 6.79
N MET A 312 13.56 -20.32 5.84
CA MET A 312 14.21 -20.67 4.57
C MET A 312 15.63 -21.18 4.78
N LEU A 313 16.39 -20.59 5.70
CA LEU A 313 17.74 -21.04 6.07
C LEU A 313 17.72 -22.45 6.65
N TYR A 314 16.77 -22.75 7.54
CA TYR A 314 16.62 -24.08 8.11
C TYR A 314 16.32 -25.13 7.03
N PHE A 315 15.38 -24.84 6.12
CA PHE A 315 15.05 -25.75 5.03
C PHE A 315 16.18 -25.90 4.01
N PHE A 316 16.93 -24.82 3.73
CA PHE A 316 18.12 -24.86 2.91
C PHE A 316 19.21 -25.73 3.55
N TYR A 317 19.45 -25.58 4.86
CA TYR A 317 20.37 -26.43 5.61
C TYR A 317 19.95 -27.91 5.58
N CYS A 318 18.68 -28.22 5.79
CA CYS A 318 18.18 -29.59 5.72
C CYS A 318 18.29 -30.19 4.30
N ALA A 319 18.06 -29.38 3.27
CA ALA A 319 18.21 -29.82 1.89
C ALA A 319 19.67 -30.12 1.54
N SER A 320 20.60 -29.25 1.96
CA SER A 320 22.03 -29.37 1.64
C SER A 320 22.78 -30.40 2.49
N PHE A 321 22.48 -30.50 3.79
CA PHE A 321 23.31 -31.26 4.74
C PHE A 321 22.59 -32.41 5.46
N LYS A 322 21.25 -32.49 5.39
CA LYS A 322 20.46 -33.55 6.05
C LYS A 322 19.73 -34.46 5.07
N GLY A 323 20.18 -34.52 3.82
CA GLY A 323 19.63 -35.41 2.79
C GLY A 323 18.14 -35.16 2.50
N MET A 324 17.70 -33.89 2.51
CA MET A 324 16.32 -33.47 2.27
C MET A 324 15.30 -34.14 3.21
N ARG A 325 15.72 -34.46 4.44
CA ARG A 325 14.83 -34.94 5.50
C ARG A 325 14.30 -33.75 6.28
N PHE A 326 12.99 -33.51 6.18
CA PHE A 326 12.31 -32.41 6.85
C PHE A 326 11.43 -32.96 7.98
N PRO A 327 11.65 -32.57 9.24
CA PRO A 327 10.82 -33.04 10.34
C PRO A 327 9.42 -32.42 10.29
N ARG A 328 8.42 -33.15 10.79
CA ARG A 328 7.00 -32.73 10.75
C ARG A 328 6.74 -31.34 11.35
N PRO A 329 7.32 -30.95 12.50
CA PRO A 329 7.13 -29.61 13.05
C PRO A 329 7.59 -28.49 12.09
N ALA A 330 8.72 -28.69 11.41
CA ALA A 330 9.22 -27.71 10.43
C ALA A 330 8.29 -27.58 9.23
N LEU A 331 7.72 -28.70 8.75
CA LEU A 331 6.73 -28.68 7.67
C LEU A 331 5.44 -27.98 8.09
N HIS A 332 4.98 -28.14 9.33
CA HIS A 332 3.84 -27.38 9.85
C HIS A 332 4.18 -25.88 9.94
N LEU A 333 5.36 -25.51 10.43
CA LEU A 333 5.82 -24.12 10.48
C LEU A 333 5.80 -23.49 9.08
N ALA A 334 6.29 -24.21 8.07
CA ALA A 334 6.23 -23.74 6.68
C ALA A 334 4.79 -23.41 6.26
N VAL A 335 3.82 -24.30 6.55
CA VAL A 335 2.41 -24.07 6.21
C VAL A 335 1.82 -22.88 6.96
N TRP A 336 2.12 -22.71 8.25
CA TRP A 336 1.68 -21.55 9.04
C TRP A 336 2.22 -20.23 8.50
N MET A 337 3.37 -20.26 7.82
CA MET A 337 3.95 -19.08 7.18
C MET A 337 3.24 -18.67 5.88
N ILE A 338 2.22 -19.38 5.38
CA ILE A 338 1.47 -18.99 4.16
C ILE A 338 0.86 -17.59 4.27
N PRO A 339 0.01 -17.28 5.29
CA PRO A 339 -0.54 -15.95 5.47
C PRO A 339 0.53 -14.91 5.85
N ALA A 340 1.57 -15.32 6.57
CA ALA A 340 2.61 -14.42 7.08
C ALA A 340 3.28 -13.57 6.00
N SER A 341 3.57 -14.13 4.82
CA SER A 341 4.21 -13.34 3.75
C SER A 341 3.30 -12.28 3.14
N TRP A 342 1.99 -12.56 3.07
CA TRP A 342 0.98 -11.59 2.61
C TRP A 342 0.80 -10.49 3.64
N ILE A 343 0.63 -10.86 4.91
CA ILE A 343 0.52 -9.89 6.02
C ILE A 343 1.73 -8.95 6.03
N ALA A 344 2.95 -9.48 5.93
CA ALA A 344 4.15 -8.65 5.88
C ALA A 344 4.19 -7.71 4.65
N ALA A 345 3.69 -8.15 3.49
CA ALA A 345 3.62 -7.30 2.30
C ALA A 345 2.58 -6.18 2.45
N GLU A 346 1.41 -6.49 2.99
CA GLU A 346 0.35 -5.50 3.28
C GLU A 346 0.80 -4.49 4.34
N LEU A 347 1.47 -4.95 5.41
CA LEU A 347 2.05 -4.05 6.41
C LEU A 347 3.11 -3.14 5.81
N GLY A 348 3.94 -3.63 4.90
CA GLY A 348 4.91 -2.80 4.18
C GLY A 348 4.26 -1.71 3.34
N TRP A 349 3.16 -2.03 2.64
CA TRP A 349 2.36 -1.03 1.92
C TRP A 349 1.68 -0.05 2.87
N PHE A 350 1.12 -0.54 3.97
CA PHE A 350 0.52 0.30 5.00
C PHE A 350 1.54 1.31 5.54
N ILE A 351 2.74 0.89 5.93
CA ILE A 351 3.79 1.78 6.43
C ILE A 351 4.20 2.82 5.36
N SER A 352 4.34 2.38 4.11
CA SER A 352 4.73 3.25 2.99
C SER A 352 3.69 4.34 2.70
N GLU A 353 2.40 3.97 2.66
CA GLU A 353 1.31 4.86 2.24
C GLU A 353 0.70 5.63 3.42
N PHE A 354 0.43 4.95 4.54
CA PHE A 354 -0.10 5.58 5.75
C PHE A 354 0.94 6.50 6.38
N GLY A 355 2.23 6.13 6.35
CA GLY A 355 3.31 6.99 6.83
C GLY A 355 3.57 8.20 5.93
N ARG A 356 2.95 8.28 4.74
CA ARG A 356 3.00 9.46 3.87
C ARG A 356 1.92 10.49 4.22
N GLN A 357 0.90 10.12 5.00
CA GLN A 357 -0.14 11.04 5.45
C GLN A 357 0.49 12.27 6.14
N PRO A 358 -0.05 13.49 5.93
CA PRO A 358 -1.28 13.84 5.18
C PRO A 358 -1.10 14.00 3.64
N TRP A 359 0.05 13.61 3.10
CA TRP A 359 0.45 13.91 1.73
C TRP A 359 0.08 12.83 0.71
N THR A 360 -0.44 13.24 -0.45
CA THR A 360 -0.49 12.38 -1.65
C THR A 360 0.84 12.43 -2.37
N VAL A 361 1.32 13.65 -2.60
CA VAL A 361 2.65 13.93 -3.10
C VAL A 361 3.33 14.76 -2.03
N VAL A 362 4.39 14.21 -1.44
CA VAL A 362 5.05 14.83 -0.28
C VAL A 362 5.45 16.26 -0.60
N GLY A 363 5.04 17.20 0.26
CA GLY A 363 5.33 18.64 0.17
C GLY A 363 4.59 19.40 -0.94
N VAL A 364 3.72 18.75 -1.72
CA VAL A 364 3.09 19.34 -2.91
C VAL A 364 1.57 19.23 -2.88
N LEU A 365 1.03 18.03 -2.64
CA LEU A 365 -0.41 17.77 -2.77
C LEU A 365 -0.96 16.97 -1.58
N LEU A 366 -2.07 17.44 -1.03
CA LEU A 366 -2.78 16.81 0.08
C LEU A 366 -3.74 15.71 -0.37
N ILE A 367 -3.98 14.74 0.50
CA ILE A 367 -4.85 13.57 0.24
C ILE A 367 -6.30 13.96 -0.02
N GLY A 368 -6.80 15.02 0.63
CA GLY A 368 -8.12 15.58 0.33
C GLY A 368 -8.27 16.09 -1.11
N PHE A 369 -7.18 16.38 -1.81
CA PHE A 369 -7.21 16.88 -3.19
C PHE A 369 -7.15 15.74 -4.23
N ALA A 370 -6.60 14.58 -3.87
CA ALA A 370 -6.24 13.53 -4.84
C ALA A 370 -7.19 12.32 -4.88
N MET A 371 -7.91 12.02 -3.79
CA MET A 371 -8.84 10.87 -3.80
C MET A 371 -10.14 11.22 -4.52
N GLY A 372 -10.17 10.97 -5.84
CA GLY A 372 -11.38 10.85 -6.66
C GLY A 372 -12.12 12.15 -7.00
N VAL A 373 -12.07 13.16 -6.14
CA VAL A 373 -12.74 14.43 -6.37
C VAL A 373 -12.05 15.24 -7.46
N GLY A 374 -10.72 15.13 -7.65
CA GLY A 374 -10.03 15.78 -8.77
C GLY A 374 -10.60 15.47 -10.16
N ALA A 375 -11.14 14.25 -10.35
CA ALA A 375 -11.84 13.85 -11.57
C ALA A 375 -13.30 14.36 -11.62
N LEU A 376 -13.89 14.68 -10.46
CA LEU A 376 -15.23 15.22 -10.28
C LEU A 376 -15.25 16.76 -10.17
N ILE A 377 -14.11 17.44 -9.96
CA ILE A 377 -14.00 18.91 -9.90
C ILE A 377 -14.66 19.58 -11.12
N PRO A 378 -14.47 19.08 -12.37
CA PRO A 378 -15.16 19.65 -13.53
C PRO A 378 -16.70 19.56 -13.44
N PHE A 379 -17.22 18.64 -12.61
CA PHE A 379 -18.64 18.30 -12.53
C PHE A 379 -19.32 18.74 -11.23
N VAL A 380 -18.59 18.87 -10.11
CA VAL A 380 -19.12 19.06 -8.75
C VAL A 380 -18.51 20.27 -8.02
N GLY A 381 -17.34 20.77 -8.42
CA GLY A 381 -16.61 21.81 -7.68
C GLY A 381 -16.70 23.21 -8.32
N LYS A 382 -17.91 23.73 -8.56
CA LYS A 382 -18.08 25.05 -9.20
C LYS A 382 -18.04 26.22 -8.22
N THR A 383 -18.29 25.95 -6.94
CA THR A 383 -18.24 26.94 -5.86
C THR A 383 -17.34 26.47 -4.71
N ASP A 384 -16.75 27.41 -3.95
CA ASP A 384 -15.86 27.10 -2.82
C ASP A 384 -16.56 26.27 -1.72
N VAL A 385 -17.88 26.44 -1.58
CA VAL A 385 -18.70 25.67 -0.64
C VAL A 385 -18.87 24.22 -1.09
N GLU A 386 -19.15 23.96 -2.37
CA GLU A 386 -19.25 22.60 -2.91
C GLU A 386 -17.90 21.88 -2.90
N LEU A 387 -16.82 22.64 -3.19
CA LEU A 387 -15.45 22.15 -3.08
C LEU A 387 -15.15 21.73 -1.64
N ARG A 388 -15.55 22.53 -0.64
CA ARG A 388 -15.40 22.19 0.77
C ARG A 388 -16.25 21.01 1.19
N VAL A 389 -17.51 20.91 0.77
CA VAL A 389 -18.36 19.76 1.08
C VAL A 389 -17.76 18.50 0.48
N ALA A 390 -17.25 18.55 -0.75
CA ALA A 390 -16.56 17.43 -1.37
C ALA A 390 -15.28 17.03 -0.62
N ILE A 391 -14.46 18.01 -0.21
CA ILE A 391 -13.26 17.81 0.63
C ILE A 391 -13.63 17.26 2.02
N ASN A 392 -14.73 17.72 2.63
CA ASN A 392 -15.16 17.29 3.96
C ASN A 392 -15.91 15.95 3.94
N THR A 393 -16.51 15.54 2.81
CA THR A 393 -17.04 14.17 2.60
C THR A 393 -15.94 13.14 2.40
N ILE A 394 -14.72 13.56 2.05
CA ILE A 394 -13.53 12.73 2.23
C ILE A 394 -13.29 12.68 3.74
N GLY A 395 -13.91 11.69 4.38
CA GLY A 395 -13.79 11.47 5.82
C GLY A 395 -12.34 11.66 6.26
N PRO A 396 -12.08 12.62 7.17
CA PRO A 396 -10.75 12.90 7.62
C PRO A 396 -10.33 11.74 8.51
N VAL A 397 -9.07 11.33 8.36
CA VAL A 397 -8.44 10.32 9.20
C VAL A 397 -8.94 8.91 8.91
N TRP A 398 -8.00 8.01 8.63
CA TRP A 398 -8.19 6.60 8.96
C TRP A 398 -8.29 6.53 10.49
N LYS A 399 -9.45 6.88 11.05
CA LYS A 399 -9.75 6.54 12.44
C LYS A 399 -9.72 5.01 12.47
N GLY A 400 -9.03 4.45 13.46
CA GLY A 400 -8.88 2.99 13.62
C GLY A 400 -10.20 2.23 13.83
N ASP A 401 -11.35 2.88 13.65
CA ASP A 401 -12.69 2.30 13.61
C ASP A 401 -13.09 1.79 12.21
N GLN A 402 -12.33 2.09 11.15
CA GLN A 402 -12.52 1.53 9.81
C GLN A 402 -11.92 0.12 9.65
N VAL A 403 -12.33 -0.77 10.57
CA VAL A 403 -12.02 -2.21 10.62
C VAL A 403 -12.37 -2.96 9.33
N TRP A 404 -13.13 -2.35 8.41
CA TRP A 404 -13.54 -2.95 7.13
C TRP A 404 -12.37 -3.27 6.18
N PHE A 405 -11.22 -2.61 6.27
CA PHE A 405 -10.02 -3.01 5.52
C PHE A 405 -9.32 -4.24 6.15
N ILE A 406 -9.45 -4.42 7.47
CA ILE A 406 -8.96 -5.60 8.21
C ILE A 406 -9.93 -6.80 8.04
N LEU A 407 -11.24 -6.55 7.92
CA LEU A 407 -12.24 -7.55 7.52
C LEU A 407 -12.03 -7.96 6.05
N GLY A 408 -11.71 -7.01 5.18
CA GLY A 408 -11.18 -7.28 3.85
C GLY A 408 -9.93 -8.16 3.91
N GLY A 409 -9.00 -7.90 4.84
CA GLY A 409 -7.84 -8.76 5.10
C GLY A 409 -8.19 -10.17 5.58
N ARG A 410 -9.22 -10.34 6.41
CA ARG A 410 -9.74 -11.65 6.83
C ARG A 410 -10.36 -12.40 5.66
N ASP A 411 -11.11 -11.71 4.81
CA ASP A 411 -11.76 -12.31 3.65
C ASP A 411 -10.77 -12.52 2.49
N ILE A 412 -9.73 -11.71 2.37
CA ILE A 412 -8.59 -11.91 1.46
C ILE A 412 -7.70 -13.06 1.97
N CYS A 413 -7.46 -13.18 3.28
CA CYS A 413 -6.75 -14.32 3.85
C CYS A 413 -7.56 -15.61 3.70
N ARG A 414 -8.87 -15.57 3.95
CA ARG A 414 -9.77 -16.71 3.69
C ARG A 414 -9.85 -17.03 2.21
N MET A 415 -9.94 -16.02 1.35
CA MET A 415 -9.94 -16.20 -0.10
C MET A 415 -8.61 -16.76 -0.58
N ALA A 416 -7.46 -16.27 -0.12
CA ALA A 416 -6.14 -16.79 -0.47
C ALA A 416 -5.92 -18.20 0.06
N THR A 417 -6.40 -18.51 1.26
CA THR A 417 -6.38 -19.86 1.85
C THR A 417 -7.32 -20.80 1.10
N ALA A 418 -8.50 -20.33 0.69
CA ALA A 418 -9.46 -21.07 -0.10
C ALA A 418 -9.01 -21.24 -1.56
N LEU A 419 -8.36 -20.24 -2.17
CA LEU A 419 -7.79 -20.29 -3.51
C LEU A 419 -6.60 -21.23 -3.55
N CYS A 420 -5.67 -21.15 -2.59
CA CYS A 420 -4.62 -22.16 -2.42
C CYS A 420 -5.23 -23.53 -2.13
N GLY A 421 -6.30 -23.57 -1.33
CA GLY A 421 -7.08 -24.75 -1.04
C GLY A 421 -7.63 -25.43 -2.30
N GLN A 422 -8.18 -24.64 -3.22
CA GLN A 422 -8.82 -25.08 -4.46
C GLN A 422 -7.80 -25.38 -5.56
N LEU A 423 -6.78 -24.53 -5.74
CA LEU A 423 -5.72 -24.68 -6.76
C LEU A 423 -4.83 -25.90 -6.50
N PHE A 424 -4.70 -26.34 -5.25
CA PHE A 424 -3.85 -27.49 -4.87
C PHE A 424 -4.65 -28.71 -4.36
N GLY A 425 -5.99 -28.71 -4.48
CA GLY A 425 -6.84 -29.85 -4.09
C GLY A 425 -6.83 -30.17 -2.58
N ILE A 426 -6.70 -29.15 -1.75
CA ILE A 426 -6.47 -29.22 -0.30
C ILE A 426 -7.79 -29.13 0.51
N LEU A 427 -8.84 -28.49 -0.01
CA LEU A 427 -10.18 -28.34 0.61
C LEU A 427 -11.30 -28.98 -0.25
N PRO A 428 -12.34 -29.59 0.35
CA PRO A 428 -13.46 -30.16 -0.40
C PRO A 428 -14.21 -29.07 -1.17
N CYS A 429 -14.59 -29.39 -2.41
CA CYS A 429 -15.29 -28.51 -3.33
C CYS A 429 -16.65 -28.08 -2.77
N ASP A 430 -16.81 -26.80 -2.40
CA ASP A 430 -18.12 -26.16 -2.43
C ASP A 430 -18.01 -24.77 -3.07
N VAL A 431 -18.49 -24.68 -4.31
CA VAL A 431 -18.30 -23.56 -5.25
C VAL A 431 -19.36 -22.45 -5.03
N ARG A 432 -20.17 -22.51 -3.97
CA ARG A 432 -21.32 -21.59 -3.82
C ARG A 432 -21.02 -20.20 -3.28
N HIS A 433 -19.89 -19.97 -2.60
CA HIS A 433 -19.64 -18.70 -1.92
C HIS A 433 -18.77 -17.70 -2.70
N SER A 434 -17.97 -18.16 -3.67
CA SER A 434 -17.05 -17.29 -4.42
C SER A 434 -17.78 -16.39 -5.45
N GLY A 435 -18.94 -16.81 -5.95
CA GLY A 435 -19.70 -16.08 -6.96
C GLY A 435 -20.49 -14.87 -6.43
N LEU A 436 -20.76 -14.81 -5.12
CA LEU A 436 -21.54 -13.71 -4.54
C LEU A 436 -20.70 -12.46 -4.26
N LEU A 437 -19.42 -12.61 -3.92
CA LEU A 437 -18.52 -11.49 -3.63
C LEU A 437 -18.15 -10.68 -4.88
N TYR A 438 -18.00 -11.33 -6.05
CA TYR A 438 -17.78 -10.64 -7.32
C TYR A 438 -18.97 -9.78 -7.76
N ARG A 439 -20.20 -10.13 -7.34
CA ARG A 439 -21.41 -9.38 -7.67
C ARG A 439 -21.64 -8.15 -6.79
N ALA A 440 -21.03 -8.08 -5.62
CA ALA A 440 -21.12 -6.92 -4.74
C ALA A 440 -20.10 -5.82 -5.11
N ALA A 441 -18.93 -6.20 -5.66
CA ALA A 441 -17.87 -5.26 -6.03
C ALA A 441 -18.08 -4.56 -7.38
N ALA A 442 -18.84 -5.16 -8.30
CA ALA A 442 -19.17 -4.56 -9.59
C ALA A 442 -20.61 -4.04 -9.57
N GLY A 443 -20.81 -2.80 -9.13
CA GLY A 443 -22.11 -2.09 -9.15
C GLY A 443 -22.63 -1.77 -10.56
N VAL A 444 -22.61 -2.72 -11.49
CA VAL A 444 -23.15 -2.58 -12.85
C VAL A 444 -24.43 -3.39 -12.96
N ARG A 445 -25.57 -2.68 -12.97
CA ARG A 445 -26.89 -3.27 -13.15
C ARG A 445 -27.12 -3.60 -14.63
N VAL A 446 -26.68 -4.77 -15.10
CA VAL A 446 -27.04 -5.26 -16.44
C VAL A 446 -28.33 -6.07 -16.37
N SER A 447 -29.39 -5.55 -16.98
CA SER A 447 -30.69 -6.21 -17.10
C SER A 447 -30.67 -7.23 -18.23
N PHE A 448 -30.75 -8.53 -17.90
CA PHE A 448 -31.05 -9.57 -18.88
C PHE A 448 -32.47 -10.09 -18.67
N LYS A 449 -33.33 -9.90 -19.69
CA LYS A 449 -34.60 -10.62 -19.83
C LYS A 449 -34.28 -12.08 -20.17
N THR A 450 -34.37 -13.00 -19.22
CA THR A 450 -34.33 -14.44 -19.50
C THR A 450 -35.46 -15.19 -18.79
N GLY A 451 -36.06 -16.12 -19.52
CA GLY A 451 -37.39 -16.70 -19.29
C GLY A 451 -37.56 -17.51 -17.99
N ARG A 452 -38.83 -17.61 -17.58
CA ARG A 452 -39.35 -18.12 -16.29
C ARG A 452 -38.90 -19.53 -15.89
N SER A 453 -38.33 -20.33 -16.80
CA SER A 453 -37.91 -21.72 -16.56
C SER A 453 -36.46 -21.86 -16.07
N ALA A 454 -35.61 -20.84 -16.21
CA ALA A 454 -34.20 -20.89 -15.76
C ALA A 454 -34.03 -20.50 -14.28
N LEU A 455 -34.80 -19.52 -13.79
CA LEU A 455 -34.68 -19.00 -12.42
C LEU A 455 -35.12 -20.02 -11.35
N ALA A 456 -36.07 -20.90 -11.69
CA ALA A 456 -36.56 -21.94 -10.78
C ALA A 456 -35.49 -23.01 -10.48
N ARG A 457 -34.61 -23.31 -11.44
CA ARG A 457 -33.49 -24.24 -11.25
C ARG A 457 -32.34 -23.65 -10.41
N VAL A 458 -32.20 -22.33 -10.39
CA VAL A 458 -31.16 -21.63 -9.59
C VAL A 458 -31.54 -21.55 -8.10
N LEU A 459 -32.83 -21.60 -7.76
CA LEU A 459 -33.32 -21.38 -6.39
C LEU A 459 -33.76 -22.66 -5.66
N GLY A 460 -33.69 -23.84 -6.28
CA GLY A 460 -33.90 -25.12 -5.58
C GLY A 460 -35.31 -25.35 -5.00
N LEU A 461 -36.35 -24.73 -5.55
CA LEU A 461 -37.74 -24.91 -5.11
C LEU A 461 -38.43 -25.96 -6.00
N GLY A 462 -38.74 -27.11 -5.42
CA GLY A 462 -39.10 -28.33 -6.15
C GLY A 462 -40.52 -28.40 -6.73
N THR A 463 -41.43 -27.48 -6.41
CA THR A 463 -42.79 -27.47 -7.01
C THR A 463 -43.39 -26.07 -7.13
N VAL A 464 -44.26 -25.88 -8.13
CA VAL A 464 -45.00 -24.62 -8.42
C VAL A 464 -45.82 -24.12 -7.21
N ARG A 465 -46.27 -25.02 -6.33
CA ARG A 465 -46.98 -24.69 -5.09
C ARG A 465 -46.13 -23.89 -4.09
N GLN A 466 -44.83 -24.18 -3.98
CA GLN A 466 -43.91 -23.47 -3.08
C GLN A 466 -43.62 -22.04 -3.57
N TRP A 467 -43.63 -21.83 -4.88
CA TRP A 467 -43.44 -20.50 -5.48
C TRP A 467 -44.65 -19.57 -5.22
N CYS A 468 -45.87 -20.12 -5.26
CA CYS A 468 -47.08 -19.39 -4.89
C CYS A 468 -47.11 -19.01 -3.40
N ALA A 469 -46.64 -19.89 -2.50
CA ALA A 469 -46.56 -19.61 -1.07
C ALA A 469 -45.55 -18.50 -0.73
N ALA A 470 -44.36 -18.52 -1.35
CA ALA A 470 -43.35 -17.47 -1.18
C ALA A 470 -43.83 -16.10 -1.69
N ARG A 471 -44.60 -16.08 -2.79
CA ARG A 471 -45.18 -14.86 -3.34
C ARG A 471 -46.32 -14.30 -2.49
N ALA A 472 -47.07 -15.15 -1.80
CA ALA A 472 -48.09 -14.75 -0.83
C ALA A 472 -47.45 -14.15 0.45
N ALA A 473 -46.34 -14.72 0.92
CA ALA A 473 -45.57 -14.20 2.06
C ALA A 473 -44.98 -12.80 1.77
N VAL A 474 -44.40 -12.60 0.59
CA VAL A 474 -43.86 -11.28 0.17
C VAL A 474 -44.96 -10.22 -0.01
N ARG A 475 -46.17 -10.62 -0.41
CA ARG A 475 -47.33 -9.71 -0.46
C ARG A 475 -47.85 -9.34 0.93
N ARG A 476 -47.79 -10.26 1.92
CA ARG A 476 -48.12 -9.96 3.32
C ARG A 476 -47.14 -8.96 3.95
N CYS A 477 -45.83 -9.16 3.77
CA CYS A 477 -44.82 -8.22 4.29
C CYS A 477 -44.91 -6.81 3.67
N ARG A 478 -45.32 -6.70 2.39
CA ARG A 478 -45.59 -5.39 1.78
C ARG A 478 -46.85 -4.70 2.31
N GLY A 479 -47.86 -5.45 2.73
CA GLY A 479 -49.07 -4.90 3.35
C GLY A 479 -48.82 -4.36 4.76
N GLU A 480 -48.00 -5.05 5.55
CA GLU A 480 -47.73 -4.66 6.94
C GLU A 480 -46.83 -3.41 7.04
N CYS A 481 -45.88 -3.21 6.10
CA CYS A 481 -45.05 -2.00 6.02
C CYS A 481 -45.85 -0.70 5.75
N HIS A 482 -47.07 -0.77 5.23
CA HIS A 482 -47.93 0.42 5.05
C HIS A 482 -48.76 0.77 6.30
N SER A 483 -48.74 -0.05 7.35
CA SER A 483 -49.60 0.14 8.55
C SER A 483 -48.88 0.61 9.82
N GLY A 484 -47.60 1.02 9.72
CA GLY A 484 -46.95 1.81 10.77
C GLY A 484 -46.81 1.16 12.16
N ARG A 485 -46.74 -0.17 12.27
CA ARG A 485 -46.40 -0.84 13.55
C ARG A 485 -44.94 -1.25 13.58
N ALA A 486 -44.21 -0.73 14.57
CA ALA A 486 -42.84 -1.10 14.88
C ALA A 486 -42.77 -2.54 15.41
N VAL A 487 -41.78 -3.32 14.96
CA VAL A 487 -41.42 -4.62 15.50
C VAL A 487 -40.02 -4.50 16.13
N PRO A 488 -39.79 -4.95 17.36
CA PRO A 488 -38.52 -4.75 18.04
C PRO A 488 -37.44 -5.72 17.52
N LEU A 489 -36.23 -5.19 17.38
CA LEU A 489 -35.03 -5.92 17.00
C LEU A 489 -34.49 -6.71 18.21
N TYR A 490 -34.25 -8.00 18.01
CA TYR A 490 -33.28 -8.80 18.76
C TYR A 490 -32.17 -9.24 17.81
#